data_AF-A0AAU2UJZ0-F1
#
_entry.id   AF-A0AAU2UJZ0-F1
#
_cell.length_a   1.000
_cell.length_b   1.000
_cell.length_c   1.000
_cell.angle_alpha   90.00
_cell.angle_beta   90.00
_cell.angle_gamma   90.00
#
_symmetry.space_group_name_H-M   'P 1'
#
loop_
_entity.id
_entity.type
_entity.pdbx_description
1 polymer ?
#
loop_
_entity_poly.entity_id
_entity_poly.type
_entity_poly.pdbx_seq_one_letter_code
_entity_poly.pdbx_strand_id
1 'polypeptide(L)'
;MTSAQPVRHADAYRCGRLFAAVAALQRLAQNEHHALGQPGAAEKAAARPEPILREPLREIVQYLVQARIRGQGAAADPVFRSLTDFLPPAKAVPTSLHPDERPDFHRGREEQAALIARA
;
A
#
# COMPACT_ATOMS: atom_id res chain seq x y z
N MET A 1 -10.63 4.42 28.26
CA MET A 1 -10.36 3.79 26.95
C MET A 1 -10.98 4.68 25.90
N THR A 2 -10.16 5.43 25.17
CA THR A 2 -10.61 6.48 24.25
C THR A 2 -11.09 5.87 22.93
N SER A 3 -12.31 6.20 22.54
CA SER A 3 -13.07 5.67 21.40
C SER A 3 -12.37 5.76 20.02
N ALA A 4 -11.25 6.47 19.93
CA ALA A 4 -10.45 6.64 18.72
C ALA A 4 -9.40 5.52 18.49
N GLN A 5 -9.04 4.75 19.52
CA GLN A 5 -8.05 3.68 19.39
C GLN A 5 -8.40 2.62 18.33
N PRO A 6 -9.60 1.99 18.33
CA PRO A 6 -9.93 0.97 17.33
C PRO A 6 -9.92 1.51 15.88
N VAL A 7 -10.25 2.78 15.68
CA VAL A 7 -10.20 3.43 14.36
C VAL A 7 -8.76 3.55 13.87
N ARG A 8 -7.82 3.96 14.73
CA ARG A 8 -6.40 4.09 14.37
C ARG A 8 -5.78 2.75 13.96
N HIS A 9 -6.08 1.68 14.69
CA HIS A 9 -5.61 0.33 14.35
C HIS A 9 -6.17 -0.14 13.00
N ALA A 10 -7.46 0.11 12.74
CA ALA A 10 -8.08 -0.20 11.45
C ALA A 10 -7.46 0.59 10.29
N ASP A 11 -7.14 1.87 10.50
CA ASP A 11 -6.49 2.71 9.49
C ASP A 11 -5.05 2.29 9.23
N ALA A 12 -4.29 1.89 10.27
CA ALA A 12 -2.96 1.32 10.11
C ALA A 12 -2.99 0.03 9.28
N TYR A 13 -3.94 -0.86 9.57
CA TYR A 13 -4.17 -2.08 8.79
C TYR A 13 -4.48 -1.78 7.32
N ARG A 14 -5.42 -0.89 7.04
CA ARG A 14 -5.74 -0.45 5.66
C ARG A 14 -4.53 0.16 4.96
N CYS A 15 -3.74 0.97 5.67
CA CYS A 15 -2.53 1.56 5.13
C CYS A 15 -1.48 0.51 4.75
N GLY A 16 -1.36 -0.57 5.52
CA GLY A 16 -0.53 -1.73 5.18
C GLY A 16 -0.98 -2.41 3.89
N ARG A 17 -2.30 -2.63 3.73
CA ARG A 17 -2.87 -3.20 2.49
C ARG A 17 -2.63 -2.28 1.29
N LEU A 18 -2.82 -0.97 1.46
CA LEU A 18 -2.55 0.03 0.43
C LEU A 18 -1.08 -0.01 -0.01
N PHE A 19 -0.15 -0.05 0.95
CA PHE A 19 1.29 -0.16 0.66
C PHE A 19 1.60 -1.39 -0.19
N ALA A 20 1.08 -2.56 0.17
CA ALA A 20 1.33 -3.80 -0.56
C ALA A 20 0.76 -3.75 -2.00
N ALA A 21 -0.44 -3.19 -2.18
CA ALA A 21 -1.05 -3.04 -3.49
C ALA A 21 -0.25 -2.08 -4.41
N VAL A 22 0.19 -0.94 -3.88
CA VAL A 22 1.01 0.01 -4.65
C VAL A 22 2.38 -0.58 -4.98
N ALA A 23 3.02 -1.28 -4.04
CA ALA A 23 4.30 -1.96 -4.28
C ALA A 23 4.18 -3.07 -5.34
N ALA A 24 3.06 -3.81 -5.36
CA ALA A 24 2.80 -4.81 -6.39
C ALA A 24 2.63 -4.18 -7.77
N LEU A 25 1.90 -3.06 -7.87
CA LEU A 25 1.76 -2.32 -9.15
C LEU A 25 3.10 -1.77 -9.64
N GLN A 26 3.94 -1.23 -8.74
CA GLN A 26 5.30 -0.84 -9.09
C GLN A 26 6.04 -2.04 -9.70
N ARG A 27 6.05 -3.19 -9.01
CA ARG A 27 6.73 -4.42 -9.45
C ARG A 27 6.26 -4.89 -10.83
N LEU A 28 4.94 -4.96 -11.04
CA LEU A 28 4.35 -5.39 -12.31
C LEU A 28 4.67 -4.43 -13.46
N ALA A 29 4.82 -3.13 -13.16
CA ALA A 29 5.26 -2.12 -14.12
C ALA A 29 6.75 -2.21 -14.48
N GLN A 30 7.55 -3.03 -13.78
CA GLN A 30 9.01 -3.10 -13.90
C GLN A 30 9.67 -1.71 -13.82
N ASN A 31 9.11 -0.83 -12.98
CA ASN A 31 9.66 0.49 -12.75
C ASN A 31 11.03 0.40 -12.05
N GLU A 32 12.10 0.84 -12.70
CA GLU A 32 13.47 0.81 -12.16
C GLU A 32 13.58 1.49 -10.78
N HIS A 33 12.64 2.38 -10.45
CA HIS A 33 12.46 2.98 -9.13
C HIS A 33 11.37 2.29 -8.30
N HIS A 34 11.42 0.96 -8.13
CA HIS A 34 10.55 0.20 -7.20
C HIS A 34 10.80 0.55 -5.72
N ALA A 35 10.68 1.82 -5.34
CA ALA A 35 11.05 2.33 -4.03
C ALA A 35 10.36 1.60 -2.87
N LEU A 36 9.14 1.11 -3.08
CA LEU A 36 8.39 0.37 -2.07
C LEU A 36 8.80 -1.11 -1.94
N GLY A 37 9.48 -1.67 -2.94
CA GLY A 37 10.03 -3.02 -2.91
C GLY A 37 11.42 -3.11 -2.27
N GLN A 38 12.05 -1.96 -1.98
CA GLN A 38 13.40 -1.91 -1.43
C GLN A 38 13.44 -2.35 0.04
N PRO A 39 14.57 -2.95 0.49
CA PRO A 39 14.78 -3.25 1.91
C PRO A 39 14.54 -2.03 2.79
N GLY A 40 13.77 -2.20 3.87
CA GLY A 40 13.45 -1.14 4.83
C GLY A 40 12.38 -0.12 4.40
N ALA A 41 11.84 -0.20 3.17
CA ALA A 41 10.74 0.67 2.76
C ALA A 41 9.47 0.46 3.61
N ALA A 42 9.17 -0.80 3.95
CA ALA A 42 8.04 -1.15 4.81
C ALA A 42 8.19 -0.59 6.23
N GLU A 43 9.39 -0.64 6.82
CA GLU A 43 9.65 -0.07 8.16
C GLU A 43 9.50 1.46 8.15
N LYS A 44 10.01 2.12 7.10
CA LYS A 44 9.84 3.56 6.92
C LYS A 44 8.37 3.93 6.76
N ALA A 45 7.60 3.17 5.98
CA ALA A 45 6.18 3.37 5.81
C ALA A 45 5.40 3.12 7.10
N ALA A 46 5.74 2.07 7.86
CA ALA A 46 5.14 1.79 9.16
C ALA A 46 5.38 2.93 10.17
N ALA A 47 6.50 3.66 10.07
CA ALA A 47 6.73 4.84 10.91
C ALA A 47 6.05 6.11 10.37
N ARG A 48 6.17 6.36 9.06
CA ARG A 48 5.70 7.58 8.39
C ARG A 48 5.11 7.22 7.02
N PRO A 49 3.82 6.84 6.95
CA PRO A 49 3.24 6.35 5.71
C PRO A 49 3.10 7.42 4.63
N GLU A 50 2.60 8.62 4.95
CA GLU A 50 2.32 9.67 3.96
C GLU A 50 3.54 10.06 3.12
N PRO A 51 4.73 10.34 3.69
CA PRO A 51 5.90 10.68 2.88
C PRO A 51 6.35 9.57 1.93
N ILE A 52 6.07 8.31 2.28
CA ILE A 52 6.47 7.13 1.50
C ILE A 52 5.45 6.83 0.41
N LEU A 53 4.15 7.02 0.68
CA LEU A 53 3.08 6.65 -0.24
C LEU A 53 2.59 7.79 -1.13
N ARG A 54 2.86 9.06 -0.77
CA ARG A 54 2.34 10.21 -1.52
C ARG A 54 2.71 10.19 -3.00
N GLU A 55 3.99 9.99 -3.32
CA GLU A 55 4.43 9.99 -4.72
C GLU A 55 3.99 8.72 -5.47
N PRO A 56 4.17 7.51 -4.92
CA PRO A 56 3.65 6.29 -5.57
C PRO A 56 2.14 6.31 -5.84
N LEU A 57 1.35 6.97 -4.98
CA LEU A 57 -0.10 7.13 -5.20
C LEU A 57 -0.42 8.11 -6.34
N ARG A 58 0.40 9.14 -6.56
CA ARG A 58 0.25 10.05 -7.71
C ARG A 58 0.57 9.36 -9.03
N GLU A 59 1.56 8.46 -9.03
CA GLU A 59 2.02 7.72 -10.20
C GLU A 59 1.20 6.43 -10.47
N ILE A 60 0.19 6.13 -9.65
CA ILE A 60 -0.45 4.80 -9.63
C ILE A 60 -1.09 4.40 -10.97
N VAL A 61 -1.68 5.35 -11.68
CA VAL A 61 -2.25 5.12 -13.02
C VAL A 61 -1.15 4.84 -14.03
N GLN A 62 0.00 5.51 -13.92
CA GLN A 62 1.15 5.26 -14.79
C GLN A 62 1.69 3.84 -14.58
N TYR A 63 1.76 3.34 -13.34
CA TYR A 63 2.16 1.96 -13.06
C TYR A 63 1.21 0.96 -13.72
N LEU A 64 -0.10 1.19 -13.63
CA LEU A 64 -1.08 0.34 -14.32
C LEU A 64 -0.89 0.33 -15.84
N VAL A 65 -0.75 1.51 -16.46
CA VAL A 65 -0.54 1.63 -17.90
C VAL A 65 0.74 0.90 -18.34
N GLN A 66 1.83 1.08 -17.61
CA GLN A 66 3.10 0.41 -17.89
C GLN A 66 3.01 -1.11 -17.71
N ALA A 67 2.36 -1.58 -16.66
CA ALA A 67 2.11 -3.01 -16.46
C ALA A 67 1.30 -3.61 -17.63
N ARG A 68 0.27 -2.91 -18.11
CA ARG A 68 -0.51 -3.33 -19.29
C ARG A 68 0.32 -3.40 -20.56
N ILE A 69 1.14 -2.37 -20.85
CA ILE A 69 2.05 -2.36 -22.00
C ILE A 69 3.01 -3.55 -21.97
N ARG A 70 3.42 -3.97 -20.77
CA ARG A 70 4.32 -5.12 -20.54
C ARG A 70 3.60 -6.47 -20.46
N GLY A 71 2.31 -6.54 -20.83
CA GLY A 71 1.52 -7.78 -20.81
C GLY A 71 1.10 -8.26 -19.42
N GLN A 72 1.31 -7.46 -18.37
CA GLN A 72 0.94 -7.77 -16.98
C GLN A 72 -0.46 -7.26 -16.61
N GLY A 73 -1.28 -6.86 -17.59
CA GLY A 73 -2.61 -6.27 -17.35
C GLY A 73 -3.55 -7.17 -16.56
N ALA A 74 -3.57 -8.48 -16.84
CA ALA A 74 -4.40 -9.44 -16.13
C ALA A 74 -4.08 -9.51 -14.62
N ALA A 75 -2.80 -9.36 -14.26
CA ALA A 75 -2.36 -9.32 -12.86
C ALA A 75 -2.51 -7.93 -12.24
N ALA A 76 -2.30 -6.85 -13.00
CA ALA A 76 -2.31 -5.47 -12.48
C ALA A 76 -3.72 -4.91 -12.25
N ASP A 77 -4.66 -5.21 -13.14
CA ASP A 77 -6.03 -4.73 -13.09
C ASP A 77 -6.77 -5.03 -11.76
N PRO A 78 -6.78 -6.27 -11.23
CA PRO A 78 -7.41 -6.55 -9.95
C PRO A 78 -6.72 -5.84 -8.78
N VAL A 79 -5.39 -5.72 -8.81
CA VAL A 79 -4.63 -4.99 -7.78
C VAL A 79 -5.03 -3.52 -7.77
N PHE A 80 -5.12 -2.89 -8.95
CA PHE A 80 -5.53 -1.49 -9.07
C PHE A 80 -6.95 -1.25 -8.57
N ARG A 81 -7.91 -2.12 -8.89
CA ARG A 81 -9.29 -2.00 -8.40
C ARG A 81 -9.37 -2.08 -6.88
N SER A 82 -8.57 -2.95 -6.26
CA SER A 82 -8.56 -3.14 -4.81
C SER A 82 -8.10 -1.91 -4.02
N LEU A 83 -7.40 -0.95 -4.65
CA LEU A 83 -6.93 0.27 -3.98
C LEU A 83 -8.08 1.05 -3.33
N THR A 84 -9.26 1.06 -3.96
CA THR A 84 -10.44 1.78 -3.45
C THR A 84 -10.94 1.25 -2.11
N ASP A 85 -10.72 -0.03 -1.82
CA ASP A 85 -11.10 -0.67 -0.56
C ASP A 85 -10.17 -0.27 0.61
N PHE A 86 -8.99 0.28 0.31
CA PHE A 86 -7.95 0.60 1.30
C PHE A 86 -7.78 2.09 1.53
N LEU A 87 -8.43 2.94 0.71
CA LEU A 87 -8.43 4.38 0.93
C LEU A 87 -9.17 4.71 2.23
N PRO A 88 -8.59 5.53 3.12
CA PRO A 88 -9.28 5.91 4.35
C PRO A 88 -10.54 6.74 4.00
N PRO A 89 -11.68 6.53 4.69
CA PRO A 89 -12.98 7.12 4.32
C PRO A 89 -13.05 8.66 4.44
N ALA A 90 -12.11 9.32 5.11
CA ALA A 90 -12.14 10.79 5.29
C ALA A 90 -10.77 11.46 5.47
N LYS A 91 -9.66 10.72 5.46
CA LYS A 91 -8.31 11.28 5.68
C LYS A 91 -7.36 10.86 4.57
N ALA A 92 -6.44 11.77 4.25
CA ALA A 92 -5.22 11.40 3.55
C ALA A 92 -4.50 10.27 4.32
N VAL A 93 -3.62 9.55 3.63
CA VAL A 93 -2.71 8.57 4.25
C VAL A 93 -2.14 9.13 5.57
N PRO A 94 -2.10 8.35 6.67
CA PRO A 94 -1.61 8.86 7.95
C PRO A 94 -0.18 9.41 7.84
N THR A 95 0.07 10.56 8.46
CA THR A 95 1.39 11.20 8.46
C THR A 95 2.42 10.44 9.30
N SER A 96 1.95 9.76 10.34
CA SER A 96 2.73 8.87 11.20
C SER A 96 1.82 7.83 11.84
N LEU A 97 2.37 6.66 12.17
CA LEU A 97 1.72 5.66 13.01
C LEU A 97 2.42 5.56 14.35
N HIS A 98 1.64 5.41 15.41
CA HIS A 98 2.15 5.18 16.75
C HIS A 98 2.73 3.75 16.84
N PRO A 99 3.77 3.48 17.67
CA PRO A 99 4.41 2.17 17.74
C PRO A 99 3.46 0.97 17.98
N ASP A 100 2.35 1.17 18.69
CA ASP A 100 1.32 0.15 18.95
C ASP A 100 0.42 -0.16 17.72
N GLU A 101 0.38 0.72 16.72
CA GLU A 101 -0.38 0.56 15.46
C GLU A 101 0.46 -0.13 14.36
N ARG A 102 1.79 -0.09 14.45
CA ARG A 102 2.69 -0.65 13.43
C ARG A 102 2.47 -2.14 13.18
N PRO A 103 2.22 -3.00 14.19
CA PRO A 103 1.90 -4.40 13.94
C PRO A 103 0.70 -4.59 13.00
N ASP A 104 -0.33 -3.75 13.11
CA ASP A 104 -1.50 -3.82 12.23
C ASP A 104 -1.16 -3.41 10.79
N PHE A 105 -0.28 -2.42 10.61
CA PHE A 105 0.27 -2.08 9.30
C PHE A 105 1.01 -3.28 8.67
N HIS A 106 1.92 -3.93 9.41
CA HIS A 106 2.66 -5.07 8.91
C HIS A 106 1.73 -6.24 8.57
N ARG A 107 0.75 -6.51 9.43
CA ARG A 107 -0.28 -7.52 9.20
C ARG A 107 -1.06 -7.24 7.92
N GLY A 108 -1.58 -6.02 7.73
CA GLY A 108 -2.32 -5.65 6.53
C GLY A 108 -1.47 -5.79 5.27
N ARG A 109 -0.19 -5.39 5.34
CA ARG A 109 0.77 -5.55 4.24
C ARG A 109 0.96 -7.03 3.87
N GLU A 110 1.20 -7.89 4.85
CA GLU A 110 1.48 -9.31 4.64
C GLU A 110 0.27 -10.06 4.10
N GLU A 111 -0.91 -9.82 4.68
CA GLU A 111 -2.16 -10.42 4.22
C GLU A 111 -2.46 -10.00 2.77
N GLN A 112 -2.32 -8.71 2.44
CA GLN A 112 -2.54 -8.25 1.07
C GLN A 112 -1.49 -8.78 0.08
N ALA A 113 -0.21 -8.83 0.47
CA ALA A 113 0.83 -9.41 -0.37
C ALA A 113 0.56 -10.89 -0.66
N ALA A 114 0.10 -11.66 0.33
CA ALA A 114 -0.29 -13.06 0.17
C ALA A 114 -1.50 -13.22 -0.75
N LEU A 115 -2.50 -12.33 -0.67
CA LEU A 115 -3.65 -12.32 -1.57
C LEU A 115 -3.23 -12.06 -3.02
N ILE A 116 -2.35 -11.09 -3.25
CA ILE A 116 -1.85 -10.74 -4.58
C ILE A 116 -1.01 -11.88 -5.18
N ALA A 117 -0.22 -12.58 -4.36
CA ALA A 117 0.61 -13.69 -4.84
C ALA A 117 -0.20 -14.94 -5.25
N ARG A 118 -1.47 -15.03 -4.84
CA ARG A 118 -2.38 -16.14 -5.15
C ARG A 118 -3.31 -15.86 -6.33
N ALA A 119 -3.36 -14.60 -6.78
CA ALA A 119 -4.20 -14.14 -7.90
C ALA A 119 -3.45 -14.27 -9.23
#